data_AF-A0A1E3XE83-F1
#
_entry.id   AF-A0A1E3XE83-F1
#
_cell.length_a   1.000
_cell.length_b   1.000
_cell.length_c   1.000
_cell.angle_alpha   90.00
_cell.angle_beta   90.00
_cell.angle_gamma   90.00
#
_symmetry.space_group_name_H-M   'P 1'
#
loop_
_entity.id
_entity.type
_entity.pdbx_description
1 polymer ?
#
loop_
_entity_poly.entity_id
_entity_poly.type
_entity_poly.pdbx_seq_one_letter_code
_entity_poly.pdbx_strand_id
1 'polypeptide(L)'
;MNNYIKLIVITLCFLFNFISPLRAESVRDKVLEGNNAYASGKFDEALSLYEKASVDAPESPQIYYNKGTAYYKKGDYKKAKEAFEKAALKAKDAKFEAKCKFNLGNSSFQESSRYSDSDLNKSIEECKKSIQYYQEALNLDPELNEAAENIEVVRLIMKSILDEINKQKEEQKKQQEEQKQMIEKLKEMIEKQQKVLNETQDASKEENDKIKELTQRQKNLKNETQKFSDNISKSIQQAKRQLQNQGQLAQQGINPLDKVKGHLDNAENEQDDASRNLESKNLKPAAENQGNAIEELENALKALSGRNDKGQQKQQQKQEQKKQQAGSQQKGKKEKEDEKKQEKAPIAQLPDDADNILKEEKENKKRQMPFRAGYSEVDKDW
;
A
#
# COMPACT_ATOMS: atom_id res chain seq x y z
N MET A 1 14.22 -40.76 -80.71
CA MET A 1 14.99 -40.51 -79.48
C MET A 1 15.34 -39.02 -79.25
N ASN A 2 15.68 -38.23 -80.27
CA ASN A 2 16.16 -36.84 -80.08
C ASN A 2 15.16 -35.82 -79.50
N ASN A 3 13.85 -35.95 -79.74
CA ASN A 3 12.89 -34.93 -79.29
C ASN A 3 12.47 -35.09 -77.82
N TYR A 4 12.46 -36.32 -77.29
CA TYR A 4 12.17 -36.59 -75.88
C TYR A 4 13.32 -36.13 -74.96
N ILE A 5 14.57 -36.28 -75.39
CA ILE A 5 15.74 -35.80 -74.66
C ILE A 5 15.74 -34.27 -74.59
N LYS A 6 15.39 -33.57 -75.68
CA LYS A 6 15.24 -32.10 -75.68
C LYS A 6 14.13 -31.63 -74.74
N LEU A 7 12.99 -32.32 -74.69
CA LEU A 7 11.87 -31.94 -73.82
C LEU A 7 12.23 -32.11 -72.34
N ILE A 8 12.91 -33.20 -71.98
CA ILE A 8 13.38 -33.47 -70.61
C ILE A 8 14.44 -32.46 -70.16
N VAL A 9 15.38 -32.09 -71.04
CA VAL A 9 16.41 -31.09 -70.73
C VAL A 9 15.79 -29.70 -70.52
N ILE A 10 14.79 -29.31 -71.32
CA ILE A 10 14.09 -28.03 -71.15
C ILE A 10 13.26 -28.00 -69.85
N THR A 11 12.64 -29.11 -69.46
CA THR A 11 11.90 -29.17 -68.18
C THR A 11 12.83 -29.17 -66.96
N LEU A 12 13.99 -29.83 -67.04
CA LEU A 12 15.02 -29.79 -66.00
C LEU A 12 15.65 -28.40 -65.83
N CYS A 13 15.84 -27.63 -66.91
CA CYS A 13 16.33 -26.25 -66.83
C CYS A 13 15.32 -25.27 -66.22
N PHE A 14 14.02 -25.52 -66.32
CA PHE A 14 12.99 -24.70 -65.67
C PHE A 14 12.83 -25.01 -64.17
N LEU A 15 13.07 -26.25 -63.73
CA LEU A 15 13.03 -26.63 -62.31
C LEU A 15 14.21 -26.10 -61.49
N PHE A 16 15.31 -25.71 -62.14
CA PHE A 16 16.50 -25.16 -61.45
C PHE A 16 16.41 -23.64 -61.17
N ASN A 17 15.43 -22.94 -61.75
CA ASN A 17 15.28 -21.48 -61.62
C ASN A 17 14.30 -21.04 -60.50
N PHE A 18 13.74 -21.97 -59.73
CA PHE A 18 12.82 -21.67 -58.62
C PHE A 18 13.30 -22.17 -57.25
N ILE A 19 14.58 -22.54 -57.12
CA ILE A 19 15.19 -22.75 -55.81
C ILE A 19 15.81 -21.42 -55.37
N SER A 20 14.98 -20.50 -54.89
CA SER A 20 15.50 -19.41 -54.05
C SER A 20 16.20 -20.08 -52.87
N PRO A 21 17.48 -19.81 -52.59
CA PRO A 21 18.11 -20.34 -51.39
C PRO A 21 17.33 -19.77 -50.21
N LEU A 22 16.56 -20.63 -49.54
CA LEU A 22 15.97 -20.33 -48.25
C LEU A 22 17.14 -20.16 -47.29
N ARG A 23 17.63 -18.94 -47.15
CA ARG A 23 18.72 -18.63 -46.21
C ARG A 23 18.14 -18.88 -44.83
N ALA A 24 18.57 -19.95 -44.17
CA ALA A 24 18.21 -20.17 -42.78
C ALA A 24 18.80 -18.99 -41.99
N GLU A 25 17.95 -18.09 -41.52
CA GLU A 25 18.36 -17.03 -40.59
C GLU A 25 19.04 -17.70 -39.41
N SER A 26 20.32 -17.41 -39.22
CA SER A 26 21.02 -17.93 -38.05
C SER A 26 20.44 -17.25 -36.81
N VAL A 27 20.69 -17.80 -35.62
CA VAL A 27 20.45 -17.06 -34.37
C VAL A 27 21.09 -15.65 -34.45
N ARG A 28 22.14 -15.56 -35.30
CA ARG A 28 22.87 -14.44 -35.92
C ARG A 28 22.25 -13.04 -35.92
N ASP A 29 22.18 -12.54 -37.12
CA ASP A 29 20.92 -12.26 -37.81
C ASP A 29 19.74 -11.97 -36.87
N LYS A 30 19.06 -12.97 -36.28
CA LYS A 30 17.86 -12.71 -35.45
C LYS A 30 18.14 -11.83 -34.22
N VAL A 31 19.23 -12.09 -33.49
CA VAL A 31 19.62 -11.26 -32.34
C VAL A 31 20.05 -9.87 -32.80
N LEU A 32 20.80 -9.77 -33.90
CA LEU A 32 21.25 -8.49 -34.46
C LEU A 32 20.07 -7.62 -34.93
N GLU A 33 19.13 -8.20 -35.66
CA GLU A 33 17.89 -7.55 -36.05
C GLU A 33 17.06 -7.14 -34.84
N GLY A 34 16.96 -8.00 -33.82
CA GLY A 34 16.30 -7.68 -32.56
C GLY A 34 16.95 -6.49 -31.87
N ASN A 35 18.28 -6.44 -31.85
CA ASN A 35 19.04 -5.32 -31.29
C ASN A 35 18.79 -4.01 -32.07
N ASN A 36 18.72 -4.07 -33.40
CA ASN A 36 18.39 -2.91 -34.25
C ASN A 36 16.96 -2.42 -34.01
N ALA A 37 15.99 -3.33 -33.87
CA ALA A 37 14.61 -3.00 -33.52
C ALA A 37 14.53 -2.36 -32.13
N TYR A 38 15.26 -2.90 -31.15
CA TYR A 38 15.36 -2.33 -29.80
C TYR A 38 15.94 -0.91 -29.82
N ALA A 39 17.05 -0.70 -30.55
CA ALA A 39 17.67 0.62 -30.69
C ALA A 39 16.74 1.63 -31.37
N SER A 40 15.84 1.15 -32.24
CA SER A 40 14.80 1.94 -32.89
C SER A 40 13.56 2.19 -32.01
N GLY A 41 13.56 1.75 -30.74
CA GLY A 41 12.44 1.86 -29.82
C GLY A 41 11.27 0.89 -30.11
N LYS A 42 11.44 -0.03 -31.07
CA LYS A 42 10.43 -1.00 -31.46
C LYS A 42 10.51 -2.24 -30.59
N PHE A 43 10.15 -2.08 -29.31
CA PHE A 43 10.38 -3.11 -28.29
C PHE A 43 9.60 -4.41 -28.53
N ASP A 44 8.38 -4.35 -29.07
CA ASP A 44 7.60 -5.56 -29.38
C ASP A 44 8.19 -6.35 -30.55
N GLU A 45 8.72 -5.66 -31.56
CA GLU A 45 9.43 -6.29 -32.68
C GLU A 45 10.73 -6.94 -32.19
N ALA A 46 11.51 -6.22 -31.37
CA ALA A 46 12.71 -6.76 -30.74
C ALA A 46 12.41 -8.02 -29.92
N LEU A 47 11.36 -7.99 -29.09
CA LEU A 47 10.91 -9.15 -28.30
C LEU A 47 10.52 -10.33 -29.19
N SER A 48 9.83 -10.09 -30.32
CA SER A 48 9.51 -11.16 -31.27
C SER A 48 10.75 -11.79 -31.89
N LEU A 49 11.75 -10.99 -32.25
CA LEU A 49 13.01 -11.46 -32.83
C LEU A 49 13.84 -12.24 -31.80
N TYR A 50 13.90 -11.76 -30.55
CA TYR A 50 14.53 -12.48 -29.46
C TYR A 50 13.80 -13.78 -29.09
N GLU A 51 12.47 -13.82 -29.19
CA GLU A 51 11.69 -15.05 -28.98
C GLU A 51 12.09 -16.11 -30.02
N LYS A 52 12.11 -15.74 -31.30
CA LYS A 52 12.58 -16.62 -32.38
C LYS A 52 14.01 -17.09 -32.15
N ALA A 53 14.92 -16.19 -31.72
CA ALA A 53 16.29 -16.55 -31.40
C ALA A 53 16.37 -17.52 -30.19
N SER A 54 15.51 -17.35 -29.18
CA SER A 54 15.49 -18.23 -28.01
C SER A 54 14.98 -19.64 -28.28
N VAL A 55 14.21 -19.85 -29.36
CA VAL A 55 13.82 -21.21 -29.80
C VAL A 55 15.04 -22.00 -30.25
N ASP A 56 15.93 -21.36 -31.02
CA ASP A 56 17.11 -22.00 -31.59
C ASP A 56 18.30 -22.04 -30.62
N ALA A 57 18.34 -21.14 -29.63
CA ALA A 57 19.38 -21.07 -28.61
C ALA A 57 18.78 -20.87 -27.19
N PRO A 58 18.06 -21.87 -26.65
CA PRO A 58 17.31 -21.74 -25.38
C PRO A 58 18.19 -21.56 -24.15
N GLU A 59 19.48 -21.85 -24.25
CA GLU A 59 20.46 -21.74 -23.18
C GLU A 59 21.29 -20.45 -23.25
N SER A 60 20.99 -19.54 -24.18
CA SER A 60 21.75 -18.29 -24.34
C SER A 60 21.35 -17.25 -23.28
N PRO A 61 22.23 -16.93 -22.29
CA PRO A 61 21.94 -15.89 -21.31
C PRO A 61 21.73 -14.51 -21.95
N GLN A 62 22.42 -14.25 -23.06
CA GLN A 62 22.33 -13.00 -23.83
C GLN A 62 20.93 -12.71 -24.34
N ILE A 63 20.25 -13.74 -24.87
CA ILE A 63 18.92 -13.58 -25.44
C ILE A 63 17.92 -13.22 -24.33
N TYR A 64 18.03 -13.86 -23.16
CA TYR A 64 17.21 -13.51 -22.00
C TYR A 64 17.52 -12.10 -21.47
N TYR A 65 18.79 -11.70 -21.45
CA TYR A 65 19.18 -10.35 -21.06
C TYR A 65 18.58 -9.28 -21.99
N ASN A 66 18.64 -9.50 -23.31
CA ASN A 66 18.07 -8.59 -24.29
C ASN A 66 16.53 -8.54 -24.19
N LYS A 67 15.86 -9.67 -23.93
CA LYS A 67 14.42 -9.71 -23.63
C LYS A 67 14.08 -8.90 -22.38
N GLY A 68 14.84 -9.08 -21.30
CA GLY A 68 14.64 -8.34 -20.05
C GLY A 68 14.76 -6.84 -20.25
N THR A 69 15.75 -6.43 -21.04
CA THR A 69 15.99 -5.02 -21.39
C THR A 69 14.84 -4.44 -22.22
N ALA A 70 14.34 -5.18 -23.21
CA ALA A 70 13.18 -4.77 -24.00
C ALA A 70 11.90 -4.66 -23.16
N TYR A 71 11.64 -5.64 -22.27
CA TYR A 71 10.51 -5.58 -21.34
C TYR A 71 10.62 -4.39 -20.39
N TYR A 72 11.81 -4.13 -19.85
CA TYR A 72 12.06 -2.99 -18.96
C TYR A 72 11.74 -1.66 -19.66
N LYS A 73 12.21 -1.45 -20.90
CA LYS A 73 11.92 -0.22 -21.65
C LYS A 73 10.44 -0.08 -22.01
N LYS A 74 9.72 -1.18 -22.17
CA LYS A 74 8.26 -1.19 -22.32
C LYS A 74 7.51 -0.91 -21.02
N GLY A 75 8.21 -0.84 -19.88
CA GLY A 75 7.63 -0.75 -18.56
C GLY A 75 7.02 -2.08 -18.07
N ASP A 76 7.22 -3.21 -18.74
CA ASP A 76 6.77 -4.50 -18.21
C ASP A 76 7.83 -5.07 -17.24
N TYR A 77 7.97 -4.40 -16.09
CA TYR A 77 9.04 -4.71 -15.13
C TYR A 77 8.93 -6.10 -14.51
N LYS A 78 7.72 -6.69 -14.46
CA LYS A 78 7.53 -8.07 -14.01
C LYS A 78 8.18 -9.05 -14.97
N LYS A 79 7.89 -8.94 -16.28
CA LYS A 79 8.55 -9.77 -17.29
C LYS A 79 10.03 -9.45 -17.46
N ALA A 80 10.42 -8.19 -17.22
CA ALA A 80 11.82 -7.82 -17.19
C ALA A 80 12.58 -8.61 -16.11
N LYS A 81 12.03 -8.68 -14.88
CA LYS A 81 12.60 -9.48 -13.79
C LYS A 81 12.73 -10.95 -14.17
N GLU A 82 11.67 -11.57 -14.67
CA GLU A 82 11.71 -12.99 -15.07
C GLU A 82 12.80 -13.27 -16.13
N ALA A 83 12.98 -12.37 -17.10
CA ALA A 83 13.98 -12.52 -18.13
C ALA A 83 15.40 -12.27 -17.61
N PHE A 84 15.63 -11.27 -16.76
CA PHE A 84 16.93 -11.05 -16.13
C PHE A 84 17.30 -12.15 -15.14
N GLU A 85 16.35 -12.74 -14.42
CA GLU A 85 16.58 -13.93 -13.58
C GLU A 85 17.06 -15.12 -14.41
N LYS A 86 16.40 -15.39 -15.55
CA LYS A 86 16.85 -16.43 -16.49
C LYS A 86 18.24 -16.14 -17.06
N ALA A 87 18.53 -14.89 -17.39
CA ALA A 87 19.84 -14.48 -17.87
C ALA A 87 20.93 -14.70 -16.81
N ALA A 88 20.68 -14.29 -15.56
CA ALA A 88 21.60 -14.49 -14.44
C ALA A 88 21.85 -15.98 -14.17
N LEU A 89 20.79 -16.81 -14.14
CA LEU A 89 20.90 -18.25 -13.91
C LEU A 89 21.72 -18.99 -14.98
N LYS A 90 21.77 -18.45 -16.20
CA LYS A 90 22.49 -19.03 -17.36
C LYS A 90 23.83 -18.33 -17.63
N ALA A 91 24.20 -17.33 -16.83
CA ALA A 91 25.44 -16.60 -16.97
C ALA A 91 26.65 -17.55 -16.85
N LYS A 92 27.70 -17.28 -17.62
CA LYS A 92 28.93 -18.08 -17.60
C LYS A 92 30.10 -17.37 -16.92
N ASP A 93 29.96 -16.07 -16.70
CA ASP A 93 30.94 -15.23 -16.03
C ASP A 93 30.25 -14.30 -15.02
N ALA A 94 30.99 -13.98 -13.96
CA ALA A 94 30.48 -13.21 -12.83
C ALA A 94 30.10 -11.78 -13.22
N LYS A 95 30.82 -11.15 -14.16
CA LYS A 95 30.53 -9.77 -14.58
C LYS A 95 29.21 -9.69 -15.35
N PHE A 96 28.91 -10.66 -16.21
CA PHE A 96 27.62 -10.74 -16.87
C PHE A 96 26.49 -11.04 -15.88
N GLU A 97 26.70 -11.94 -14.92
CA GLU A 97 25.73 -12.19 -13.86
C GLU A 97 25.47 -10.91 -13.03
N ALA A 98 26.52 -10.16 -12.68
CA ALA A 98 26.43 -8.89 -11.99
C ALA A 98 25.55 -7.88 -12.74
N LYS A 99 25.73 -7.75 -14.08
CA LYS A 99 24.87 -6.91 -14.93
C LYS A 99 23.41 -7.34 -14.89
N CYS A 100 23.13 -8.64 -14.90
CA CYS A 100 21.77 -9.17 -14.79
C CYS A 100 21.14 -8.82 -13.44
N LYS A 101 21.88 -9.02 -12.34
CA LYS A 101 21.46 -8.68 -10.97
C LYS A 101 21.23 -7.18 -10.81
N PHE A 102 22.11 -6.35 -11.36
CA PHE A 102 21.93 -4.90 -11.36
C PHE A 102 20.62 -4.49 -12.06
N ASN A 103 20.29 -5.12 -13.19
CA ASN A 103 19.02 -4.87 -13.89
C ASN A 103 17.78 -5.44 -13.18
N LEU A 104 17.93 -6.50 -12.39
CA LEU A 104 16.88 -6.95 -11.45
C LEU A 104 16.63 -5.91 -10.36
N GLY A 105 17.69 -5.29 -9.85
CA GLY A 105 17.63 -4.14 -8.96
C GLY A 105 16.81 -3.00 -9.59
N ASN A 106 17.23 -2.54 -10.77
CA ASN A 106 16.54 -1.50 -11.53
C ASN A 106 15.05 -1.81 -11.76
N SER A 107 14.72 -3.05 -12.12
CA SER A 107 13.35 -3.48 -12.39
C SER A 107 12.48 -3.48 -11.13
N SER A 108 13.05 -3.92 -10.00
CA SER A 108 12.37 -3.91 -8.70
C SER A 108 12.15 -2.48 -8.20
N PHE A 109 13.14 -1.58 -8.36
CA PHE A 109 12.97 -0.18 -8.00
C PHE A 109 11.84 0.49 -8.78
N GLN A 110 11.73 0.20 -10.09
CA GLN A 110 10.63 0.73 -10.89
C GLN A 110 9.25 0.16 -10.49
N GLU A 111 9.17 -1.12 -10.09
CA GLU A 111 7.94 -1.66 -9.50
C GLU A 111 7.61 -1.00 -8.15
N SER A 112 8.61 -0.67 -7.34
CA SER A 112 8.41 0.12 -6.12
C SER A 112 7.73 1.46 -6.41
N SER A 113 8.21 2.19 -7.42
CA SER A 113 7.59 3.45 -7.86
C SER A 113 6.17 3.27 -8.38
N ARG A 114 5.79 2.08 -8.89
CA ARG A 114 4.39 1.81 -9.29
C ARG A 114 3.45 1.61 -8.12
N TYR A 115 3.97 1.07 -7.02
CA TYR A 115 3.18 0.84 -5.82
C TYR A 115 3.12 2.08 -4.92
N SER A 116 3.92 3.12 -5.17
CA SER A 116 4.03 4.30 -4.28
C SER A 116 2.70 4.97 -3.95
N ASP A 117 1.74 4.92 -4.87
CA ASP A 117 0.45 5.62 -4.70
C ASP A 117 -0.69 4.67 -4.32
N SER A 118 -0.45 3.35 -4.35
CA SER A 118 -1.49 2.33 -4.19
C SER A 118 -1.28 1.40 -2.99
N ASP A 119 -0.03 1.03 -2.70
CA ASP A 119 0.33 0.02 -1.71
C ASP A 119 1.76 0.27 -1.24
N LEU A 120 1.89 1.16 -0.26
CA LEU A 120 3.18 1.57 0.32
C LEU A 120 3.98 0.37 0.87
N ASN A 121 3.30 -0.68 1.36
CA ASN A 121 3.98 -1.88 1.85
C ASN A 121 4.62 -2.66 0.71
N LYS A 122 3.90 -2.87 -0.40
CA LYS A 122 4.51 -3.49 -1.60
C LYS A 122 5.63 -2.63 -2.19
N SER A 123 5.49 -1.30 -2.13
CA SER A 123 6.55 -0.38 -2.53
C SER A 123 7.84 -0.61 -1.72
N ILE A 124 7.73 -0.79 -0.40
CA ILE A 124 8.86 -1.14 0.48
C ILE A 124 9.41 -2.53 0.15
N GLU A 125 8.57 -3.54 -0.09
CA GLU A 125 9.03 -4.89 -0.45
C GLU A 125 9.88 -4.87 -1.74
N GLU A 126 9.44 -4.13 -2.75
CA GLU A 126 10.19 -4.00 -4.01
C GLU A 126 11.46 -3.14 -3.83
N CYS A 127 11.47 -2.13 -2.95
CA CYS A 127 12.71 -1.44 -2.55
C CYS A 127 13.71 -2.41 -1.91
N LYS A 128 13.26 -3.29 -1.00
CA LYS A 128 14.12 -4.28 -0.34
C LYS A 128 14.73 -5.25 -1.36
N LYS A 129 13.92 -5.77 -2.28
CA LYS A 129 14.40 -6.62 -3.39
C LYS A 129 15.41 -5.87 -4.25
N SER A 130 15.14 -4.60 -4.57
CA SER A 130 16.06 -3.79 -5.37
C SER A 130 17.42 -3.66 -4.70
N ILE A 131 17.47 -3.34 -3.41
CA ILE A 131 18.71 -3.23 -2.64
C ILE A 131 19.45 -4.58 -2.63
N GLN A 132 18.74 -5.67 -2.38
CA GLN A 132 19.32 -7.02 -2.38
C GLN A 132 19.98 -7.33 -3.73
N TYR A 133 19.28 -7.10 -4.85
CA TYR A 133 19.85 -7.38 -6.17
C TYR A 133 21.07 -6.51 -6.50
N TYR A 134 21.10 -5.24 -6.08
CA TYR A 134 22.29 -4.41 -6.23
C TYR A 134 23.46 -4.89 -5.37
N GLN A 135 23.21 -5.36 -4.15
CA GLN A 135 24.24 -5.96 -3.30
C GLN A 135 24.79 -7.25 -3.91
N GLU A 136 23.93 -8.10 -4.46
CA GLU A 136 24.34 -9.29 -5.20
C GLU A 136 25.21 -8.91 -6.42
N ALA A 137 24.85 -7.85 -7.15
CA ALA A 137 25.65 -7.35 -8.26
C ALA A 137 27.05 -6.86 -7.82
N LEU A 138 27.15 -6.10 -6.72
CA LEU A 138 28.43 -5.62 -6.17
C LEU A 138 29.32 -6.74 -5.65
N ASN A 139 28.73 -7.81 -5.11
CA ASN A 139 29.49 -8.98 -4.67
C ASN A 139 30.15 -9.71 -5.84
N LEU A 140 29.50 -9.69 -7.02
CA LEU A 140 30.00 -10.33 -8.24
C LEU A 140 30.95 -9.43 -9.03
N ASP A 141 30.68 -8.12 -9.06
CA ASP A 141 31.53 -7.11 -9.69
C ASP A 141 31.67 -5.87 -8.78
N PRO A 142 32.70 -5.84 -7.90
CA PRO A 142 32.92 -4.72 -6.99
C PRO A 142 33.23 -3.39 -7.68
N GLU A 143 33.56 -3.39 -8.97
CA GLU A 143 33.84 -2.18 -9.76
C GLU A 143 32.54 -1.52 -10.27
N LEU A 144 31.37 -2.16 -10.11
CA LEU A 144 30.07 -1.67 -10.56
C LEU A 144 29.52 -0.56 -9.62
N ASN A 145 30.19 0.58 -9.62
CA ASN A 145 29.90 1.72 -8.73
C ASN A 145 28.45 2.21 -8.83
N GLU A 146 27.80 2.06 -9.99
CA GLU A 146 26.40 2.41 -10.22
C GLU A 146 25.45 1.63 -9.29
N ALA A 147 25.78 0.39 -8.94
CA ALA A 147 24.98 -0.41 -8.02
C ALA A 147 25.00 0.18 -6.60
N ALA A 148 26.16 0.66 -6.14
CA ALA A 148 26.29 1.32 -4.85
C ALA A 148 25.56 2.67 -4.82
N GLU A 149 25.68 3.47 -5.89
CA GLU A 149 24.94 4.73 -6.01
C GLU A 149 23.42 4.51 -5.99
N ASN A 150 22.92 3.48 -6.68
CA ASN A 150 21.50 3.17 -6.70
C ASN A 150 20.97 2.63 -5.37
N ILE A 151 21.75 1.85 -4.62
CA ILE A 151 21.37 1.42 -3.26
C ILE A 151 21.03 2.62 -2.39
N GLU A 152 21.87 3.66 -2.41
CA GLU A 152 21.64 4.87 -1.60
C GLU A 152 20.35 5.60 -2.03
N VAL A 153 20.08 5.69 -3.33
CA VAL A 153 18.83 6.27 -3.83
C VAL A 153 17.62 5.46 -3.36
N VAL A 154 17.67 4.13 -3.49
CA VAL A 154 16.54 3.28 -3.06
C VAL A 154 16.34 3.34 -1.55
N ARG A 155 17.41 3.42 -0.75
CA ARG A 155 17.32 3.63 0.70
C ARG A 155 16.61 4.94 1.05
N LEU A 156 16.93 6.04 0.37
CA LEU A 156 16.26 7.34 0.57
C LEU A 156 14.77 7.29 0.23
N ILE A 157 14.40 6.66 -0.88
CA ILE A 157 13.00 6.49 -1.27
C ILE A 157 12.25 5.61 -0.27
N MET A 158 12.84 4.47 0.12
CA MET A 158 12.25 3.57 1.10
C MET A 158 12.00 4.27 2.44
N LYS A 159 12.94 5.12 2.88
CA LYS A 159 12.74 5.95 4.07
C LYS A 159 11.58 6.93 3.90
N SER A 160 11.52 7.66 2.79
CA SER A 160 10.42 8.59 2.54
C SER A 160 9.05 7.90 2.61
N ILE A 161 8.97 6.66 2.13
CA ILE A 161 7.76 5.84 2.21
C ILE A 161 7.46 5.45 3.67
N LEU A 162 8.47 5.04 4.44
CA LEU A 162 8.31 4.71 5.85
C LEU A 162 7.85 5.92 6.69
N ASP A 163 8.41 7.10 6.43
CA ASP A 163 8.02 8.35 7.09
C ASP A 163 6.54 8.68 6.81
N GLU A 164 6.08 8.50 5.57
CA GLU A 164 4.67 8.68 5.19
C GLU A 164 3.76 7.66 5.89
N ILE A 165 4.14 6.37 5.94
CA ILE A 165 3.39 5.35 6.69
C ILE A 165 3.28 5.71 8.17
N ASN A 166 4.37 6.15 8.78
CA ASN A 166 4.40 6.53 10.19
C ASN A 166 3.49 7.73 10.46
N LYS A 167 3.54 8.75 9.58
CA LYS A 167 2.66 9.91 9.66
C LYS A 167 1.18 9.52 9.56
N GLN A 168 0.81 8.66 8.61
CA GLN A 168 -0.56 8.16 8.47
C GLN A 168 -1.01 7.39 9.73
N LYS A 169 -0.11 6.60 10.32
CA LYS A 169 -0.38 5.87 11.56
C LYS A 169 -0.58 6.80 12.76
N GLU A 170 0.22 7.85 12.87
CA GLU A 170 0.07 8.88 13.91
C GLU A 170 -1.25 9.65 13.76
N GLU A 171 -1.61 10.04 12.54
CA GLU A 171 -2.88 10.70 12.23
C GLU A 171 -4.07 9.79 12.58
N GLN A 172 -4.03 8.50 12.23
CA GLN A 172 -5.04 7.52 12.62
C GLN A 172 -5.15 7.36 14.13
N LYS A 173 -4.02 7.30 14.84
CA LYS A 173 -4.01 7.20 16.31
C LYS A 173 -4.62 8.45 16.95
N LYS A 174 -4.33 9.63 16.42
CA LYS A 174 -4.89 10.90 16.88
C LYS A 174 -6.42 10.93 16.67
N GLN A 175 -6.90 10.53 15.49
CA GLN A 175 -8.33 10.42 15.21
C GLN A 175 -9.05 9.44 16.15
N GLN A 176 -8.42 8.29 16.47
CA GLN A 176 -8.95 7.32 17.42
C GLN A 176 -9.05 7.89 18.85
N GLU A 177 -8.04 8.64 19.29
CA GLU A 177 -8.04 9.27 20.60
C GLU A 177 -9.10 10.39 20.69
N GLU A 178 -9.22 11.22 19.66
CA GLU A 178 -10.28 12.24 19.56
C GLU A 178 -11.67 11.58 19.60
N GLN A 179 -11.88 10.48 18.86
CA GLN A 179 -13.12 9.72 18.89
C GLN A 179 -13.43 9.17 20.29
N LYS A 180 -12.42 8.64 20.98
CA LYS A 180 -12.56 8.13 22.35
C LYS A 180 -12.94 9.25 23.33
N GLN A 181 -12.32 10.42 23.21
CA GLN A 181 -12.65 11.58 24.04
C GLN A 181 -14.10 12.04 23.80
N MET A 182 -14.55 12.07 22.54
CA MET A 182 -15.94 12.38 22.19
C MET A 182 -16.93 11.34 22.78
N ILE A 183 -16.58 10.05 22.75
CA ILE A 183 -17.40 8.98 23.37
C ILE A 183 -17.51 9.17 24.88
N GLU A 184 -16.40 9.40 25.58
CA GLU A 184 -16.42 9.61 27.02
C GLU A 184 -17.20 10.88 27.39
N LYS A 185 -17.11 11.94 26.56
CA LYS A 185 -17.88 13.16 26.77
C LYS A 185 -19.39 12.92 26.68
N LEU A 186 -19.83 12.16 25.68
CA LEU A 186 -21.25 11.79 25.53
C LEU A 186 -21.74 10.97 26.72
N LYS A 187 -20.96 10.00 27.20
CA LYS A 187 -21.32 9.22 28.39
C LYS A 187 -21.47 10.09 29.64
N GLU A 188 -20.54 11.02 29.85
CA GLU A 188 -20.59 11.98 30.96
C GLU A 188 -21.88 12.81 30.91
N MET A 189 -22.24 13.30 29.72
CA MET A 189 -23.46 14.09 29.53
C MET A 189 -24.74 13.26 29.76
N ILE A 190 -24.78 12.02 29.28
CA ILE A 190 -25.89 11.08 29.52
C ILE A 190 -26.05 10.84 31.02
N GLU A 191 -24.96 10.55 31.73
CA GLU A 191 -24.99 10.31 33.18
C GLU A 191 -25.52 11.53 33.95
N LYS A 192 -25.03 12.73 33.61
CA LYS A 192 -25.53 13.97 34.21
C LYS A 192 -27.01 14.20 33.91
N GLN A 193 -27.45 13.96 32.67
CA GLN A 193 -28.85 14.13 32.26
C GLN A 193 -29.76 13.13 32.99
N GLN A 194 -29.34 11.87 33.11
CA GLN A 194 -30.05 10.83 33.87
C GLN A 194 -30.18 11.20 35.34
N LYS A 195 -29.13 11.77 35.94
CA LYS A 195 -29.18 12.23 37.33
C LYS A 195 -30.20 13.35 37.53
N VAL A 196 -30.25 14.33 36.63
CA VAL A 196 -31.25 15.42 36.69
C VAL A 196 -32.66 14.88 36.47
N LEU A 197 -32.84 13.89 35.59
CA LEU A 197 -34.12 13.19 35.38
C LEU A 197 -34.63 12.53 36.66
N ASN A 198 -33.79 11.69 37.29
CA ASN A 198 -34.19 10.96 38.51
C ASN A 198 -34.60 11.94 39.62
N GLU A 199 -33.81 12.98 39.85
CA GLU A 199 -34.12 14.00 40.86
C GLU A 199 -35.38 14.83 40.53
N THR A 200 -35.69 15.01 39.24
CA THR A 200 -36.92 15.68 38.77
C THR A 200 -38.15 14.79 38.99
N GLN A 201 -38.03 13.48 38.78
CA GLN A 201 -39.10 12.50 39.05
C GLN A 201 -39.42 12.40 40.55
N ASP A 202 -38.40 12.53 41.41
CA ASP A 202 -38.53 12.51 42.86
C ASP A 202 -38.94 13.86 43.48
N ALA A 203 -39.05 14.92 42.67
CA ALA A 203 -39.36 16.26 43.17
C ALA A 203 -40.87 16.49 43.34
N SER A 204 -41.23 17.24 44.39
CA SER A 204 -42.58 17.80 44.57
C SER A 204 -42.63 19.26 44.10
N LYS A 205 -43.81 19.71 43.63
CA LYS A 205 -44.06 21.11 43.20
C LYS A 205 -43.86 22.14 44.32
N GLU A 206 -43.84 21.69 45.57
CA GLU A 206 -43.65 22.53 46.77
C GLU A 206 -42.16 22.77 47.08
N GLU A 207 -41.25 21.95 46.53
CA GLU A 207 -39.79 22.04 46.76
C GLU A 207 -39.13 23.12 45.88
N ASN A 208 -39.48 24.40 46.11
CA ASN A 208 -39.06 25.53 45.26
C ASN A 208 -37.55 25.62 45.02
N ASP A 209 -36.73 25.43 46.06
CA ASP A 209 -35.27 25.59 45.94
C ASP A 209 -34.64 24.42 45.17
N LYS A 210 -35.15 23.20 45.36
CA LYS A 210 -34.75 22.02 44.58
C LYS A 210 -35.10 22.19 43.11
N ILE A 211 -36.30 22.69 42.78
CA ILE A 211 -36.70 22.95 41.39
C ILE A 211 -35.80 24.00 40.74
N LYS A 212 -35.42 25.07 41.47
CA LYS A 212 -34.46 26.07 40.98
C LYS A 212 -33.08 25.46 40.70
N GLU A 213 -32.59 24.60 41.58
CA GLU A 213 -31.32 23.90 41.39
C GLU A 213 -31.38 22.97 40.16
N LEU A 214 -32.44 22.18 40.03
CA LEU A 214 -32.67 21.31 38.87
C LEU A 214 -32.73 22.11 37.57
N THR A 215 -33.43 23.25 37.58
CA THR A 215 -33.51 24.16 36.43
C THR A 215 -32.11 24.65 36.03
N GLN A 216 -31.30 25.07 37.00
CA GLN A 216 -29.95 25.56 36.72
C GLN A 216 -29.04 24.44 36.18
N ARG A 217 -29.13 23.23 36.74
CA ARG A 217 -28.39 22.06 36.25
C ARG A 217 -28.82 21.67 34.83
N GLN A 218 -30.10 21.73 34.53
CA GLN A 218 -30.63 21.47 33.19
C GLN A 218 -30.13 22.50 32.16
N LYS A 219 -30.13 23.79 32.50
CA LYS A 219 -29.55 24.86 31.65
C LYS A 219 -28.05 24.68 31.43
N ASN A 220 -27.32 24.29 32.47
CA ASN A 220 -25.89 24.03 32.36
C ASN A 220 -25.61 22.85 31.41
N LEU A 221 -26.41 21.78 31.48
CA LEU A 221 -26.33 20.65 30.56
C LEU A 221 -26.64 21.04 29.12
N LYS A 222 -27.70 21.81 28.89
CA LYS A 222 -28.01 22.37 27.56
C LYS A 222 -26.80 23.11 26.97
N ASN A 223 -26.21 24.01 27.75
CA ASN A 223 -25.05 24.79 27.31
C ASN A 223 -23.81 23.90 27.04
N GLU A 224 -23.65 22.81 27.79
CA GLU A 224 -22.60 21.82 27.57
C GLU A 224 -22.82 21.05 26.26
N THR A 225 -24.06 20.60 26.00
CA THR A 225 -24.48 19.96 24.74
C THR A 225 -24.26 20.87 23.54
N GLN A 226 -24.67 22.13 23.63
CA GLN A 226 -24.50 23.09 22.55
C GLN A 226 -23.03 23.31 22.21
N LYS A 227 -22.18 23.53 23.22
CA LYS A 227 -20.73 23.68 23.02
C LYS A 227 -20.11 22.43 22.38
N PHE A 228 -20.61 21.24 22.75
CA PHE A 228 -20.15 20.00 22.15
C PHE A 228 -20.60 19.87 20.68
N SER A 229 -21.86 20.19 20.36
CA SER A 229 -22.38 20.23 18.98
C SER A 229 -21.58 21.21 18.09
N ASP A 230 -21.23 22.39 18.62
CA ASP A 230 -20.40 23.38 17.92
C ASP A 230 -19.00 22.85 17.62
N ASN A 231 -18.40 22.09 18.55
CA ASN A 231 -17.10 21.46 18.33
C ASN A 231 -17.18 20.36 17.27
N ILE A 232 -18.23 19.54 17.27
CA ILE A 232 -18.47 18.55 16.21
C ILE A 232 -18.60 19.24 14.85
N SER A 233 -19.29 20.38 14.78
CA SER A 233 -19.44 21.17 13.55
C SER A 233 -18.09 21.64 12.99
N LYS A 234 -17.17 22.08 13.87
CA LYS A 234 -15.81 22.45 13.47
C LYS A 234 -15.03 21.23 12.94
N SER A 235 -15.15 20.08 13.60
CA SER A 235 -14.51 18.83 13.14
C SER A 235 -15.03 18.38 11.77
N ILE A 236 -16.34 18.50 11.51
CA ILE A 236 -16.94 18.23 10.20
C ILE A 236 -16.34 19.15 9.12
N GLN A 237 -16.21 20.45 9.41
CA GLN A 237 -15.61 21.40 8.47
C GLN A 237 -14.13 21.09 8.19
N GLN A 238 -13.36 20.72 9.22
CA GLN A 238 -11.97 20.32 9.05
C GLN A 238 -11.83 19.08 8.17
N ALA A 239 -12.65 18.05 8.40
CA ALA A 239 -12.66 16.84 7.58
C ALA A 239 -13.02 17.14 6.11
N LYS A 240 -14.01 18.02 5.87
CA LYS A 240 -14.39 18.45 4.50
C LYS A 240 -13.23 19.16 3.78
N ARG A 241 -12.50 20.05 4.47
CA ARG A 241 -11.33 20.74 3.89
C ARG A 241 -10.20 19.77 3.54
N GLN A 242 -9.95 18.76 4.37
CA GLN A 242 -8.93 17.74 4.10
C GLN A 242 -9.25 16.92 2.84
N LEU A 243 -10.51 16.50 2.68
CA LEU A 243 -10.96 15.76 1.49
C LEU A 243 -10.84 16.59 0.21
N GLN A 244 -11.21 17.87 0.27
CA GLN A 244 -11.08 18.80 -0.87
C GLN A 244 -9.61 18.96 -1.31
N ASN A 245 -8.69 19.09 -0.35
CA ASN A 245 -7.26 19.22 -0.63
C ASN A 245 -6.64 17.96 -1.23
N GLN A 246 -7.26 16.79 -1.06
CA GLN A 246 -6.81 15.51 -1.62
C GLN A 246 -7.42 15.20 -3.00
N GLY A 247 -8.17 16.13 -3.61
CA GLY A 247 -8.79 15.93 -4.93
C GLY A 247 -9.91 14.88 -4.94
N GLN A 248 -10.30 14.36 -3.78
CA GLN A 248 -11.42 13.44 -3.63
C GLN A 248 -12.71 14.27 -3.52
N LEU A 249 -13.43 14.40 -4.63
CA LEU A 249 -14.81 14.88 -4.61
C LEU A 249 -15.61 13.95 -3.69
N ALA A 250 -16.09 14.49 -2.56
CA ALA A 250 -16.85 13.76 -1.57
C ALA A 250 -18.03 13.04 -2.22
N GLN A 251 -17.90 11.72 -2.41
CA GLN A 251 -19.08 10.88 -2.59
C GLN A 251 -19.87 10.96 -1.28
N GLN A 252 -21.08 11.50 -1.36
CA GLN A 252 -21.97 11.76 -0.24
C GLN A 252 -22.44 10.45 0.41
N GLY A 253 -21.59 9.85 1.23
CA GLY A 253 -22.02 9.03 2.35
C GLY A 253 -22.27 9.96 3.54
N ILE A 254 -23.37 9.77 4.27
CA ILE A 254 -23.66 10.51 5.51
C ILE A 254 -22.46 10.30 6.45
N ASN A 255 -21.67 11.34 6.72
CA ASN A 255 -20.54 11.27 7.64
C ASN A 255 -21.09 10.89 9.03
N PRO A 256 -20.50 9.92 9.76
CA PRO A 256 -20.90 9.61 11.13
C PRO A 256 -21.03 10.86 12.02
N LEU A 257 -20.16 11.86 11.82
CA LEU A 257 -20.22 13.13 12.55
C LEU A 257 -21.46 13.99 12.21
N ASP A 258 -21.96 13.95 10.97
CA ASP A 258 -23.19 14.67 10.61
C ASP A 258 -24.40 14.10 11.38
N LYS A 259 -24.46 12.77 11.57
CA LYS A 259 -25.49 12.13 12.40
C LYS A 259 -25.36 12.49 13.87
N VAL A 260 -24.13 12.43 14.40
CA VAL A 260 -23.83 12.84 15.78
C VAL A 260 -24.32 14.26 16.02
N LYS A 261 -24.03 15.20 15.10
CA LYS A 261 -24.50 16.58 15.20
C LYS A 261 -26.03 16.67 15.25
N GLY A 262 -26.75 15.99 14.36
CA GLY A 262 -28.21 16.03 14.34
C GLY A 262 -28.83 15.57 15.66
N HIS A 263 -28.31 14.47 16.23
CA HIS A 263 -28.75 13.99 17.54
C HIS A 263 -28.42 14.98 18.67
N LEU A 264 -27.25 15.64 18.63
CA LEU A 264 -26.89 16.66 19.62
C LEU A 264 -27.80 17.89 19.55
N ASP A 265 -28.18 18.34 18.34
CA ASP A 265 -29.11 19.46 18.16
C ASP A 265 -30.51 19.12 18.72
N ASN A 266 -30.98 17.89 18.49
CA ASN A 266 -32.24 17.41 19.06
C ASN A 266 -32.18 17.34 20.59
N ALA A 267 -31.10 16.77 21.14
CA ALA A 267 -30.89 16.71 22.60
C ALA A 267 -30.89 18.12 23.21
N GLU A 268 -30.24 19.11 22.58
CA GLU A 268 -30.23 20.48 23.05
C GLU A 268 -31.65 21.09 23.10
N ASN A 269 -32.48 20.85 22.08
CA ASN A 269 -33.86 21.34 22.03
C ASN A 269 -34.70 20.75 23.18
N GLU A 270 -34.62 19.42 23.38
CA GLU A 270 -35.29 18.72 24.49
C GLU A 270 -34.80 19.25 25.85
N GLN A 271 -33.50 19.53 25.99
CA GLN A 271 -32.94 20.11 27.21
C GLN A 271 -33.42 21.54 27.47
N ASP A 272 -33.71 22.32 26.43
CA ASP A 272 -34.30 23.66 26.54
C ASP A 272 -35.77 23.58 26.97
N ASP A 273 -36.55 22.70 26.35
CA ASP A 273 -37.96 22.47 26.71
C ASP A 273 -38.10 21.93 28.14
N ALA A 274 -37.20 21.03 28.57
CA ALA A 274 -37.11 20.59 29.96
C ALA A 274 -36.85 21.77 30.91
N SER A 275 -35.93 22.67 30.54
CA SER A 275 -35.60 23.86 31.34
C SER A 275 -36.83 24.76 31.52
N ARG A 276 -37.56 25.07 30.44
CA ARG A 276 -38.78 25.89 30.46
C ARG A 276 -39.90 25.25 31.29
N ASN A 277 -40.02 23.92 31.24
CA ASN A 277 -40.98 23.18 32.06
C ASN A 277 -40.62 23.20 33.55
N LEU A 278 -39.35 23.08 33.92
CA LEU A 278 -38.90 23.20 35.32
C LEU A 278 -39.17 24.61 35.88
N GLU A 279 -38.90 25.67 35.10
CA GLU A 279 -39.24 27.05 35.48
C GLU A 279 -40.73 27.23 35.77
N SER A 280 -41.57 26.55 34.98
CA SER A 280 -43.03 26.54 35.13
C SER A 280 -43.54 25.53 36.15
N LYS A 281 -42.66 24.79 36.84
CA LYS A 281 -42.97 23.70 37.78
C LYS A 281 -43.81 22.56 37.17
N ASN A 282 -43.68 22.35 35.86
CA ASN A 282 -44.30 21.26 35.12
C ASN A 282 -43.37 20.03 35.12
N LEU A 283 -43.27 19.37 36.28
CA LEU A 283 -42.28 18.31 36.53
C LEU A 283 -42.43 17.09 35.61
N LYS A 284 -43.66 16.68 35.28
CA LYS A 284 -43.91 15.54 34.36
C LYS A 284 -43.42 15.83 32.93
N PRO A 285 -43.87 16.92 32.27
CA PRO A 285 -43.31 17.31 30.98
C PRO A 285 -41.80 17.55 31.03
N ALA A 286 -41.26 18.13 32.12
CA ALA A 286 -39.81 18.27 32.27
C ALA A 286 -39.10 16.91 32.22
N ALA A 287 -39.58 15.92 32.98
CA ALA A 287 -39.02 14.57 32.99
C ALA A 287 -39.12 13.87 31.63
N GLU A 288 -40.20 14.08 30.88
CA GLU A 288 -40.36 13.54 29.52
C GLU A 288 -39.30 14.10 28.55
N ASN A 289 -39.16 15.43 28.50
CA ASN A 289 -38.13 16.07 27.66
C ASN A 289 -36.70 15.65 28.10
N GLN A 290 -36.46 15.49 29.40
CA GLN A 290 -35.18 14.98 29.90
C GLN A 290 -34.90 13.53 29.44
N GLY A 291 -35.92 12.68 29.35
CA GLY A 291 -35.82 11.33 28.81
C GLY A 291 -35.51 11.31 27.31
N ASN A 292 -36.20 12.13 26.53
CA ASN A 292 -35.95 12.29 25.09
C ASN A 292 -34.52 12.81 24.82
N ALA A 293 -34.04 13.75 25.64
CA ALA A 293 -32.67 14.23 25.56
C ALA A 293 -31.64 13.11 25.78
N ILE A 294 -31.91 12.17 26.70
CA ILE A 294 -31.06 11.00 26.93
C ILE A 294 -31.05 10.10 25.70
N GLU A 295 -32.23 9.79 25.13
CA GLU A 295 -32.34 8.98 23.92
C GLU A 295 -31.54 9.57 22.76
N GLU A 296 -31.61 10.89 22.56
CA GLU A 296 -30.84 11.58 21.52
C GLU A 296 -29.32 11.53 21.79
N LEU A 297 -28.88 11.75 23.03
CA LEU A 297 -27.46 11.60 23.40
C LEU A 297 -26.95 10.16 23.22
N GLU A 298 -27.78 9.16 23.51
CA GLU A 298 -27.47 7.74 23.27
C GLU A 298 -27.39 7.41 21.78
N ASN A 299 -28.28 7.99 20.97
CA ASN A 299 -28.24 7.86 19.52
C ASN A 299 -26.97 8.51 18.94
N ALA A 300 -26.56 9.68 19.45
CA ALA A 300 -25.28 10.30 19.11
C ALA A 300 -24.10 9.38 19.47
N LEU A 301 -24.12 8.77 20.66
CA LEU A 301 -23.09 7.83 21.11
C LEU A 301 -23.01 6.58 20.22
N LYS A 302 -24.17 6.05 19.80
CA LYS A 302 -24.28 4.91 18.89
C LYS A 302 -23.72 5.23 17.51
N ALA A 303 -24.07 6.39 16.97
CA ALA A 303 -23.56 6.88 15.68
C ALA A 303 -22.04 7.03 15.70
N LEU A 304 -21.48 7.56 16.79
CA LEU A 304 -20.04 7.76 16.96
C LEU A 304 -19.27 6.46 17.17
N SER A 305 -19.83 5.49 17.89
CA SER A 305 -19.17 4.22 18.22
C SER A 305 -19.13 3.22 17.05
N GLY A 306 -19.77 3.54 15.92
CA GLY A 306 -19.83 2.64 14.75
C GLY A 306 -20.52 1.31 15.04
N ARG A 307 -21.28 1.20 16.13
CA ARG A 307 -22.00 -0.02 16.53
C ARG A 307 -23.23 -0.18 15.64
N ASN A 308 -23.00 -0.66 14.41
CA ASN A 308 -23.94 -1.54 13.75
C ASN A 308 -23.72 -2.94 14.33
N ASP A 309 -24.78 -3.61 14.80
CA ASP A 309 -24.77 -4.91 15.49
C ASP A 309 -24.06 -6.07 14.76
N LYS A 310 -23.56 -5.85 13.53
CA LYS A 310 -22.84 -6.83 12.71
C LYS A 310 -21.31 -6.82 12.90
N GLY A 311 -20.73 -5.78 13.53
CA GLY A 311 -19.28 -5.64 13.69
C GLY A 311 -18.67 -6.54 14.77
N GLN A 312 -19.41 -6.81 15.86
CA GLN A 312 -18.91 -7.61 16.98
C GLN A 312 -18.76 -9.10 16.64
N GLN A 313 -19.63 -9.68 15.82
CA GLN A 313 -19.48 -11.08 15.40
C GLN A 313 -18.21 -11.32 14.57
N LYS A 314 -17.82 -10.38 13.69
CA LYS A 314 -16.60 -10.54 12.86
C LYS A 314 -15.31 -10.30 13.64
N GLN A 315 -15.33 -9.42 14.64
CA GLN A 315 -14.14 -9.10 15.44
C GLN A 315 -13.89 -10.15 16.54
N GLN A 316 -14.95 -10.71 17.14
CA GLN A 316 -14.85 -11.89 18.01
C GLN A 316 -14.43 -13.14 17.22
N GLN A 317 -15.00 -13.40 16.03
CA GLN A 317 -14.56 -14.52 15.18
C GLN A 317 -13.10 -14.39 14.74
N LYS A 318 -12.60 -13.18 14.42
CA LYS A 318 -11.17 -12.97 14.09
C LYS A 318 -10.25 -13.13 15.31
N GLN A 319 -10.70 -12.81 16.52
CA GLN A 319 -9.92 -13.03 17.73
C GLN A 319 -9.94 -14.52 18.18
N GLU A 320 -11.04 -15.23 17.96
CA GLU A 320 -11.13 -16.68 18.20
C GLU A 320 -10.33 -17.49 17.18
N GLN A 321 -10.35 -17.11 15.89
CA GLN A 321 -9.49 -17.73 14.86
C GLN A 321 -8.00 -17.51 15.13
N LYS A 322 -7.60 -16.32 15.62
CA LYS A 322 -6.22 -16.07 16.04
C LYS A 322 -5.81 -16.88 17.28
N LYS A 323 -6.73 -17.12 18.22
CA LYS A 323 -6.47 -18.01 19.38
C LYS A 323 -6.37 -19.48 18.99
N GLN A 324 -7.13 -19.93 17.99
CA GLN A 324 -7.06 -21.31 17.47
C GLN A 324 -5.80 -21.57 16.62
N GLN A 325 -5.29 -20.57 15.90
CA GLN A 325 -4.01 -20.68 15.17
C GLN A 325 -2.78 -20.59 16.09
N ALA A 326 -2.85 -19.84 17.19
CA ALA A 326 -1.78 -19.80 18.19
C ALA A 326 -1.65 -21.11 19.00
N GLY A 327 -2.70 -21.94 19.04
CA GLY A 327 -2.72 -23.22 19.76
C GLY A 327 -2.14 -24.42 19.00
N SER A 328 -1.75 -24.26 17.73
CA SER A 328 -1.28 -25.38 16.87
C SER A 328 0.20 -25.33 16.49
N GLN A 329 0.99 -24.40 17.03
CA GLN A 329 2.45 -24.34 16.85
C GLN A 329 3.22 -24.62 18.14
N GLN A 330 2.85 -25.67 18.87
CA GLN A 330 3.73 -26.30 19.85
C GLN A 330 3.53 -27.81 19.82
N LYS A 331 4.10 -28.48 18.81
CA LYS A 331 4.58 -29.87 18.87
C LYS A 331 5.34 -30.18 17.59
N GLY A 332 6.65 -30.37 17.70
CA GLY A 332 7.49 -30.86 16.60
C GLY A 332 8.89 -30.24 16.54
N LYS A 333 9.72 -30.46 17.56
CA LYS A 333 11.19 -30.45 17.41
C LYS A 333 11.67 -31.87 17.67
N LYS A 334 12.36 -32.49 16.68
CA LYS A 334 13.69 -33.12 16.81
C LYS A 334 14.03 -34.05 15.62
N GLU A 335 15.34 -34.07 15.29
CA GLU A 335 16.13 -35.02 14.46
C GLU A 335 16.09 -34.77 12.93
N LYS A 336 17.21 -34.65 12.17
CA LYS A 336 18.60 -35.10 12.35
C LYS A 336 19.64 -34.12 11.77
N GLU A 337 20.84 -34.23 12.32
CA GLU A 337 22.12 -33.58 11.99
C GLU A 337 22.80 -34.07 10.69
N ASP A 338 23.72 -33.23 10.22
CA ASP A 338 25.00 -33.47 9.53
C ASP A 338 25.09 -34.04 8.10
N GLU A 339 25.45 -33.16 7.14
CA GLU A 339 26.75 -33.13 6.45
C GLU A 339 26.67 -32.34 5.12
N LYS A 340 27.26 -31.13 5.09
CA LYS A 340 28.25 -30.68 4.08
C LYS A 340 28.64 -29.24 4.33
N LYS A 341 29.88 -29.07 4.80
CA LYS A 341 30.61 -27.80 4.85
C LYS A 341 30.94 -27.35 3.43
N GLN A 342 30.40 -26.21 3.02
CA GLN A 342 31.01 -25.28 2.08
C GLN A 342 30.66 -23.87 2.56
N GLU A 343 31.69 -23.05 2.71
CA GLU A 343 31.63 -21.66 3.20
C GLU A 343 30.56 -20.87 2.46
N LYS A 344 29.46 -20.60 3.16
CA LYS A 344 28.56 -19.51 2.83
C LYS A 344 29.07 -18.30 3.61
N ALA A 345 29.43 -17.24 2.88
CA ALA A 345 29.59 -15.92 3.49
C ALA A 345 28.32 -15.60 4.31
N PRO A 346 28.44 -14.97 5.49
CA PRO A 346 27.29 -14.76 6.34
C PRO A 346 26.31 -13.87 5.59
N ILE A 347 25.08 -14.36 5.44
CA ILE A 347 23.91 -13.53 5.25
C ILE A 347 23.92 -12.59 6.46
N ALA A 348 24.41 -11.36 6.29
CA ALA A 348 24.12 -10.31 7.23
C ALA A 348 22.60 -10.17 7.23
N GLN A 349 21.96 -10.68 8.27
CA GLN A 349 20.56 -10.44 8.54
C GLN A 349 20.37 -8.92 8.50
N LEU A 350 19.72 -8.41 7.45
CA LEU A 350 19.23 -7.04 7.42
C LEU A 350 18.31 -6.89 8.63
N PRO A 351 18.66 -6.07 9.64
CA PRO A 351 17.92 -6.05 10.90
C PRO A 351 16.52 -5.47 10.72
N ASP A 352 15.59 -5.94 11.53
CA ASP A 352 14.18 -5.53 11.60
C ASP A 352 13.92 -4.08 12.05
N ASP A 353 14.93 -3.20 12.14
CA ASP A 353 14.72 -1.85 12.66
C ASP A 353 15.06 -0.78 11.62
N ALA A 354 14.02 -0.07 11.18
CA ALA A 354 14.12 1.20 10.45
C ALA A 354 15.12 2.17 11.12
N ASP A 355 15.34 2.05 12.43
CA ASP A 355 16.31 2.82 13.21
C ASP A 355 17.77 2.57 12.81
N ASN A 356 18.13 1.39 12.33
CA ASN A 356 19.50 1.11 11.88
C ASN A 356 19.79 1.76 10.53
N ILE A 357 18.80 1.79 9.63
CA ILE A 357 18.86 2.51 8.36
C ILE A 357 18.94 4.03 8.63
N LEU A 358 18.18 4.54 9.60
CA LEU A 358 18.22 5.94 10.03
C LEU A 358 19.56 6.36 10.66
N LYS A 359 20.26 5.44 11.33
CA LYS A 359 21.61 5.68 11.88
C LYS A 359 22.67 5.72 10.79
N GLU A 360 22.66 4.76 9.87
CA GLU A 360 23.57 4.70 8.72
C GLU A 360 23.42 5.95 7.81
N GLU A 361 22.20 6.48 7.68
CA GLU A 361 21.91 7.67 6.88
C GLU A 361 22.29 8.99 7.59
N LYS A 362 22.24 9.05 8.93
CA LYS A 362 22.80 10.19 9.67
C LYS A 362 24.29 10.35 9.38
N GLU A 363 24.99 9.26 9.09
CA GLU A 363 26.39 9.24 8.68
C GLU A 363 26.55 9.62 7.18
N ASN A 364 25.60 9.25 6.31
CA ASN A 364 25.66 9.49 4.85
C ASN A 364 25.09 10.84 4.34
N LYS A 365 24.76 11.78 5.23
CA LYS A 365 24.00 13.02 4.96
C LYS A 365 24.66 14.12 4.07
N LYS A 366 25.48 13.75 3.07
CA LYS A 366 26.16 14.72 2.16
C LYS A 366 25.97 14.49 0.66
N ARG A 367 25.13 13.55 0.19
CA ARG A 367 25.04 13.27 -1.26
C ARG A 367 23.60 13.21 -1.75
N GLN A 368 23.13 14.28 -2.39
CA GLN A 368 22.05 14.15 -3.37
C GLN A 368 22.66 13.45 -4.59
N MET A 369 22.46 12.13 -4.70
CA MET A 369 22.94 11.37 -5.85
C MET A 369 21.78 11.20 -6.85
N PRO A 370 21.98 11.57 -8.12
CA PRO A 370 21.00 11.23 -9.15
C PRO A 370 20.91 9.70 -9.25
N PHE A 371 19.70 9.15 -9.40
CA PHE A 371 19.54 7.74 -9.77
C PHE A 371 20.29 7.51 -11.10
N ARG A 372 21.40 6.78 -11.04
CA ARG A 372 22.13 6.43 -12.24
C ARG A 372 21.50 5.17 -12.79
N ALA A 373 20.59 5.38 -13.72
CA ALA A 373 20.12 4.33 -14.59
C ALA A 373 21.28 3.89 -15.49
N GLY A 374 22.22 3.11 -14.92
CA GLY A 374 23.19 2.37 -15.70
C GLY A 374 22.38 1.45 -16.61
N TYR A 375 22.51 1.64 -17.91
CA TYR A 375 22.02 0.69 -18.88
C TYR A 375 23.25 0.28 -19.67
N SER A 376 23.58 -1.00 -19.72
CA SER A 376 24.19 -1.48 -20.95
C SER A 376 23.07 -1.60 -21.97
N GLU A 377 23.26 -0.99 -23.15
CA GLU A 377 22.45 -1.28 -24.33
C GLU A 377 22.39 -2.81 -24.54
N VAL A 378 21.39 -3.28 -25.29
CA VAL A 378 21.31 -4.69 -25.71
C VAL A 378 22.69 -5.17 -26.11
N ASP A 379 23.08 -6.31 -25.57
CA ASP A 379 24.47 -6.68 -25.62
C ASP A 379 24.84 -7.03 -27.07
N LYS A 380 25.88 -6.35 -27.54
CA LYS A 380 26.35 -6.30 -28.93
C LYS A 380 27.37 -7.40 -29.23
N ASP A 381 27.92 -8.03 -28.20
CA ASP A 381 29.08 -8.93 -28.28
C ASP A 381 28.67 -10.39 -28.53
N TRP A 382 27.60 -10.58 -29.30
CA TRP A 382 27.10 -11.91 -29.60
C TRP A 382 27.75 -12.53 -30.85
#